data_AF-A0A3B3VA69-F1
#
_entry.id   AF-A0A3B3VA69-F1
#
_cell.length_a   1.000
_cell.length_b   1.000
_cell.length_c   1.000
_cell.angle_alpha   90.00
_cell.angle_beta   90.00
_cell.angle_gamma   90.00
#
_symmetry.space_group_name_H-M   'P 1'
#
loop_
_entity.id
_entity.type
_entity.pdbx_description
1 polymer ?
#
loop_
_entity_poly.entity_id
_entity_poly.type
_entity_poly.pdbx_seq_one_letter_code
_entity_poly.pdbx_strand_id
1 'polypeptide(L)' 'MARHLCGSHLVDALYFICGERGFYNSIVEQCCHKPCSIHHLEDYCN' A
#
# COMPACT_ATOMS: atom_id res chain seq x y z
N MET A 1 -19.98 -11.27 1.87
CA MET A 1 -18.55 -11.45 2.18
C MET A 1 -17.80 -10.32 1.50
N ALA A 2 -17.54 -9.23 2.21
CA ALA A 2 -16.74 -8.14 1.67
C ALA A 2 -15.38 -8.72 1.32
N ARG A 3 -15.13 -8.95 0.03
CA ARG A 3 -13.77 -9.15 -0.48
C ARG A 3 -13.11 -7.79 -0.29
N HIS A 4 -12.56 -7.58 0.91
CA HIS A 4 -11.65 -6.51 1.21
C HIS A 4 -10.55 -6.56 0.14
N LEU A 5 -10.68 -5.72 -0.89
CA LEU A 5 -9.64 -5.48 -1.90
C LEU A 5 -8.62 -4.53 -1.29
N CYS A 6 -8.11 -4.94 -0.14
CA CYS A 6 -7.37 -4.18 0.81
C CYS A 6 -6.35 -5.16 1.37
N GLY A 7 -5.07 -4.90 1.12
CA GLY A 7 -4.02 -5.90 1.30
C GLY A 7 -3.26 -6.16 -0.01
N SER A 8 -3.27 -7.40 -0.50
CA SER A 8 -2.21 -7.95 -1.37
C SER A 8 -1.78 -7.07 -2.55
N HIS A 9 -2.70 -6.57 -3.37
CA HIS A 9 -2.31 -5.76 -4.55
C HIS A 9 -1.59 -4.45 -4.20
N LEU A 10 -1.95 -3.83 -3.09
CA LEU A 10 -1.29 -2.61 -2.62
C LEU A 10 0.06 -2.94 -1.98
N VAL A 11 0.09 -4.02 -1.20
CA VAL A 11 1.30 -4.53 -0.53
C VAL A 11 2.33 -4.99 -1.55
N ASP A 12 1.91 -5.66 -2.62
CA ASP A 12 2.77 -6.08 -3.73
C ASP A 12 3.36 -4.86 -4.46
N ALA A 13 2.54 -3.83 -4.70
CA ALA A 13 3.01 -2.58 -5.30
C ALA A 13 4.00 -1.84 -4.38
N LEU A 14 3.71 -1.74 -3.09
CA LEU A 14 4.60 -1.15 -2.09
C LEU A 14 5.90 -1.94 -1.96
N TYR A 15 5.83 -3.28 -1.99
CA TYR A 15 7.01 -4.13 -1.99
C TYR A 15 7.85 -3.95 -3.25
N PHE A 16 7.21 -3.76 -4.41
CA PHE A 16 7.92 -3.46 -5.65
C PHE A 16 8.58 -2.08 -5.66
N ILE A 17 7.91 -1.06 -5.11
CA ILE A 17 8.39 0.34 -5.11
C ILE A 17 9.42 0.61 -3.99
N CYS A 18 9.09 0.22 -2.77
CA CYS A 18 9.92 0.44 -1.60
C CYS A 18 11.01 -0.64 -1.47
N GLY A 19 10.74 -1.88 -1.89
CA GLY A 19 11.69 -2.98 -1.82
C GLY A 19 12.21 -3.17 -0.40
N GLU A 20 13.53 -3.08 -0.24
CA GLU A 20 14.23 -3.22 1.04
C GLU A 20 14.06 -2.03 1.98
N ARG A 21 13.60 -0.86 1.48
CA ARG A 21 13.32 0.32 2.34
C ARG A 21 12.22 0.03 3.36
N GLY A 22 11.31 -0.87 3.02
CA GLY A 22 10.12 -1.14 3.80
C GLY A 22 9.11 0.01 3.69
N PHE A 23 7.90 -0.24 4.19
CA PHE A 23 6.79 0.71 4.15
C PHE A 23 5.95 0.55 5.41
N TYR A 24 5.18 1.58 5.73
CA TYR A 24 4.33 1.54 6.92
C TYR A 24 3.03 0.78 6.66
N ASN A 25 2.77 -0.28 7.42
CA ASN A 25 1.50 -1.03 7.31
C ASN A 25 0.24 -0.16 7.61
N SER A 26 0.42 1.01 8.22
CA SER A 26 -0.67 1.98 8.45
C SER A 26 -1.21 2.58 7.16
N ILE A 27 -0.44 2.60 6.05
CA ILE A 27 -0.98 3.03 4.75
C ILE A 27 -1.97 2.02 4.18
N VAL A 28 -1.84 0.73 4.51
CA VAL A 28 -2.73 -0.31 3.99
C VAL A 28 -4.17 -0.06 4.43
N GLU A 29 -4.38 0.38 5.67
CA GLU A 29 -5.68 0.80 6.21
C GLU A 29 -6.21 2.08 5.55
N GLN A 30 -5.35 3.07 5.31
CA GLN A 30 -5.77 4.33 4.67
C GLN A 30 -6.15 4.12 3.20
N CYS A 31 -5.35 3.35 2.46
CA CYS A 31 -5.61 3.03 1.06
C CYS A 31 -6.79 2.07 0.87
N CYS A 32 -7.20 1.40 1.94
CA CYS A 32 -8.40 0.58 2.02
C CYS A 32 -9.68 1.42 1.91
N HIS A 33 -9.73 2.53 2.66
CA HIS A 33 -10.88 3.42 2.73
C HIS A 33 -10.85 4.48 1.62
N LYS A 34 -9.67 4.79 1.09
CA LYS A 34 -9.49 5.77 0.02
C LYS A 34 -8.43 5.26 -0.96
N PRO A 35 -8.80 4.89 -2.20
CA PRO A 35 -7.86 4.29 -3.14
C PRO A 35 -6.67 5.22 -3.39
N CYS A 36 -5.47 4.73 -3.07
CA CYS A 36 -4.22 5.44 -3.31
C CYS A 36 -3.71 5.15 -4.72
N SER A 37 -3.08 6.16 -5.34
CA SER A 37 -2.38 5.99 -6.60
C SER A 37 -0.95 5.50 -6.35
N ILE A 38 -0.36 4.78 -7.32
CA ILE A 38 1.03 4.30 -7.26
C ILE A 38 2.03 5.41 -6.94
N HIS A 39 1.85 6.61 -7.51
CA HIS A 39 2.70 7.77 -7.23
C HIS A 39 2.67 8.22 -5.77
N HIS A 40 1.55 8.01 -5.09
CA HIS A 40 1.42 8.36 -3.67
C HIS A 40 2.11 7.32 -2.78
N LEU A 41 2.45 6.13 -3.28
CA LEU A 41 3.08 5.07 -2.48
C LEU A 41 4.57 5.34 -2.24
N GLU A 42 5.23 6.09 -3.12
CA GLU A 42 6.65 6.47 -2.96
C GLU A 42 6.88 7.32 -1.71
N ASP A 43 5.94 8.19 -1.35
CA ASP A 43 5.97 9.02 -0.13
C ASP A 43 5.85 8.19 1.17
N TYR A 44 5.43 6.93 1.10
CA TYR A 44 5.24 6.06 2.27
C TYR A 44 6.31 4.98 2.39
N CYS A 45 7.30 4.99 1.50
CA CYS A 45 8.53 4.23 1.72
C CYS A 45 9.32 4.86 2.88
N ASN A 46 9.86 4.02 3.76
CA ASN A 46 10.69 4.45 4.90
C ASN A 46 12.09 4.87 4.46
#